data_AF-J2UFG8-F1
#
_entry.id   AF-J2UFG8-F1
#
_cell.length_a   1.000
_cell.length_b   1.000
_cell.length_c   1.000
_cell.angle_alpha   90.00
_cell.angle_beta   90.00
_cell.angle_gamma   90.00
#
_symmetry.space_group_name_H-M   'P 1'
#
loop_
_entity.id
_entity.type
_entity.pdbx_description
1 polymer ?
#
loop_
_entity_poly.entity_id
_entity_poly.type
_entity_poly.pdbx_seq_one_letter_code
_entity_poly.pdbx_strand_id
1 'polypeptide(L)'
;MLREQFESIANTESCVIRSRAEEGEDNGRYLNLAFKTSNRAHLWSIVEAKLYAHPTFGSLLRKSSMTICTGDSGWDDYLVLYHFNPEVEIDAIDEL
;
A
#
# COMPACT_ATOMS: atom_id res chain seq x y z
N MET A 1 -9.13 11.74 6.91
CA MET A 1 -9.29 11.51 5.45
C MET A 1 -8.50 10.29 4.94
N LEU A 2 -7.18 10.37 4.64
CA LEU A 2 -6.40 9.18 4.21
C LEU A 2 -6.00 8.29 5.40
N ARG A 3 -5.46 8.89 6.46
CA ARG A 3 -5.08 8.17 7.70
C ARG A 3 -6.27 7.44 8.33
N GLU A 4 -7.42 8.10 8.43
CA GLU A 4 -8.66 7.47 8.90
C GLU A 4 -9.08 6.27 8.04
N GLN A 5 -8.96 6.34 6.71
CA GLN A 5 -9.30 5.21 5.84
C GLN A 5 -8.29 4.06 6.01
N PHE A 6 -7.00 4.37 6.16
CA PHE A 6 -5.97 3.40 6.50
C PHE A 6 -6.23 2.72 7.85
N GLU A 7 -6.57 3.51 8.88
CA GLU A 7 -6.94 3.01 10.21
C GLU A 7 -8.22 2.19 10.17
N SER A 8 -9.19 2.57 9.35
CA SER A 8 -10.40 1.77 9.13
C SER A 8 -10.04 0.40 8.58
N ILE A 9 -9.24 0.32 7.51
CA ILE A 9 -8.78 -0.96 6.95
C ILE A 9 -8.03 -1.77 8.01
N ALA A 10 -7.11 -1.13 8.74
CA ALA A 10 -6.32 -1.78 9.78
C ALA A 10 -7.16 -2.41 10.90
N ASN A 11 -8.29 -1.78 11.24
CA ASN A 11 -9.14 -2.20 12.35
C ASN A 11 -10.32 -3.09 11.93
N THR A 12 -10.75 -3.06 10.66
CA THR A 12 -11.94 -3.81 10.20
C THR A 12 -11.61 -5.04 9.37
N GLU A 13 -10.46 -5.08 8.70
CA GLU A 13 -10.12 -6.22 7.83
C GLU A 13 -9.40 -7.32 8.60
N SER A 14 -10.01 -8.50 8.67
CA SER A 14 -9.48 -9.64 9.43
C SER A 14 -8.15 -10.19 8.90
N CYS A 15 -7.80 -9.88 7.65
CA CYS A 15 -6.51 -10.26 7.07
C CYS A 15 -5.35 -9.37 7.52
N VAL A 16 -5.61 -8.23 8.18
CA VAL A 16 -4.55 -7.35 8.71
C VAL A 16 -4.10 -7.86 10.07
N ILE A 17 -2.81 -8.19 10.18
CA ILE A 17 -2.16 -8.66 11.41
C ILE A 17 -1.62 -7.47 12.20
N ARG A 18 -1.00 -6.50 11.52
CA ARG A 18 -0.45 -5.26 12.09
C ARG A 18 -0.50 -4.15 11.07
N SER A 19 -0.47 -2.91 11.54
CA SER A 19 -0.33 -1.71 10.72
C SER A 19 0.67 -0.75 11.34
N ARG A 20 1.33 0.06 10.50
CA ARG A 20 2.21 1.14 10.91
C ARG A 20 2.03 2.32 9.97
N ALA A 21 1.96 3.52 10.53
CA ALA A 21 2.02 4.75 9.76
C ALA A 21 3.18 5.60 10.25
N GLU A 22 3.97 6.13 9.32
CA GLU A 22 5.18 6.89 9.61
C GLU A 22 5.31 8.08 8.67
N GLU A 23 5.73 9.22 9.22
CA GLU A 23 5.99 10.43 8.45
C GLU A 23 7.47 10.77 8.53
N GLY A 24 8.00 11.35 7.46
CA GLY A 24 9.35 11.87 7.43
C GLY A 24 9.51 12.94 6.36
N GLU A 25 10.71 13.49 6.26
CA GLU A 25 11.02 14.62 5.36
C GLU A 25 12.25 14.38 4.46
N ASP A 26 12.76 13.15 4.43
CA ASP A 26 13.92 12.78 3.63
C ASP A 26 13.65 12.97 2.14
N ASN A 27 14.34 13.95 1.53
CA ASN A 27 14.14 14.38 0.14
C ASN A 27 12.71 14.85 -0.18
N GLY A 28 11.99 15.36 0.84
CA GLY A 28 10.62 15.81 0.73
C GLY A 28 9.72 15.14 1.75
N ARG A 29 8.56 15.76 2.05
CA ARG A 29 7.60 15.21 3.00
C ARG A 29 6.97 13.93 2.46
N TYR A 30 7.02 12.86 3.24
CA TYR A 30 6.41 11.59 2.89
C TYR A 30 5.55 11.01 4.02
N LEU A 31 4.68 10.08 3.64
CA LEU A 31 3.85 9.28 4.53
C LEU A 31 3.94 7.82 4.10
N ASN A 32 4.54 6.98 4.93
CA ASN A 32 4.59 5.53 4.75
C ASN A 32 3.43 4.88 5.51
N LEU A 33 2.61 4.12 4.79
CA LEU A 33 1.50 3.34 5.32
C LEU A 33 1.78 1.87 5.06
N ALA A 34 1.98 1.09 6.12
CA ALA A 34 2.37 -0.31 6.04
C ALA A 34 1.34 -1.21 6.73
N PHE A 35 1.03 -2.33 6.09
CA PHE A 35 0.24 -3.41 6.64
C PHE A 35 1.08 -4.69 6.67
N LYS A 36 0.88 -5.51 7.70
CA LYS A 36 1.29 -6.91 7.74
C LYS A 36 0.06 -7.78 7.55
N THR A 37 0.11 -8.76 6.67
CA THR A 37 -1.00 -9.68 6.39
C THR A 37 -0.51 -11.10 6.16
N SER A 38 -1.40 -12.09 6.36
CA SER A 38 -1.20 -13.47 5.91
C SER A 38 -1.82 -13.74 4.53
N ASN A 39 -2.54 -12.78 3.96
CA ASN A 39 -3.21 -12.92 2.66
C ASN A 39 -3.02 -11.64 1.82
N ARG A 40 -1.87 -11.58 1.14
CA ARG A 40 -1.44 -10.42 0.32
C ARG A 40 -2.43 -10.08 -0.80
N ALA A 41 -2.87 -11.09 -1.56
CA ALA A 41 -3.80 -10.92 -2.67
C ALA A 41 -5.12 -10.29 -2.21
N HIS A 42 -5.68 -10.81 -1.11
CA HIS A 42 -6.90 -10.27 -0.55
C HIS A 42 -6.72 -8.84 -0.02
N LEU A 43 -5.67 -8.58 0.76
CA LEU A 43 -5.43 -7.24 1.28
C LEU A 43 -5.21 -6.22 0.16
N TRP A 44 -4.49 -6.60 -0.89
CA TRP A 44 -4.27 -5.72 -2.04
C TRP A 44 -5.57 -5.32 -2.72
N SER A 45 -6.47 -6.28 -2.98
CA SER A 45 -7.79 -5.97 -3.54
C SER A 45 -8.59 -4.97 -2.70
N ILE A 46 -8.45 -5.04 -1.36
CA ILE A 46 -9.08 -4.09 -0.43
C ILE A 46 -8.41 -2.72 -0.52
N VAL A 47 -7.08 -2.66 -0.56
CA VAL A 47 -6.32 -1.42 -0.71
C VAL A 47 -6.67 -0.71 -2.02
N GLU A 48 -6.76 -1.47 -3.12
CA GLU A 48 -7.20 -0.93 -4.41
C GLU A 48 -8.60 -0.33 -4.30
N ALA A 49 -9.56 -1.06 -3.75
CA ALA A 49 -10.95 -0.62 -3.65
C ALA A 49 -11.16 0.54 -2.66
N LYS A 50 -10.49 0.53 -1.50
CA LYS A 50 -10.74 1.48 -0.40
C LYS A 50 -9.79 2.67 -0.38
N LEU A 51 -8.59 2.55 -0.95
CA LEU A 51 -7.63 3.66 -1.01
C LEU A 51 -7.52 4.21 -2.44
N TYR A 52 -7.14 3.37 -3.40
CA TYR A 52 -6.90 3.85 -4.76
C TYR A 52 -8.20 4.24 -5.47
N ALA A 53 -9.30 3.51 -5.31
CA ALA A 53 -10.60 3.88 -5.89
C ALA A 53 -11.38 4.91 -5.03
N HIS A 54 -10.82 5.39 -3.92
CA HIS A 54 -11.52 6.33 -3.04
C HIS A 54 -11.84 7.65 -3.77
N PRO A 55 -13.10 8.15 -3.73
CA PRO A 55 -13.52 9.30 -4.53
C PRO A 55 -12.75 10.59 -4.19
N THR A 56 -12.39 10.80 -2.92
CA THR A 56 -11.77 12.06 -2.48
C THR A 56 -10.25 12.14 -2.73
N PHE A 57 -9.51 11.06 -2.49
CA PHE A 57 -8.03 11.11 -2.51
C PHE A 57 -7.40 10.05 -3.41
N GLY A 58 -8.18 9.13 -3.98
CA GLY A 58 -7.65 8.05 -4.83
C GLY A 58 -6.91 8.58 -6.07
N SER A 59 -7.40 9.67 -6.67
CA SER A 59 -6.68 10.32 -7.78
C SER A 59 -5.36 10.96 -7.35
N LEU A 60 -5.25 11.45 -6.11
CA LEU A 60 -4.00 12.02 -5.61
C LEU A 60 -3.01 10.89 -5.31
N LEU A 61 -3.48 9.85 -4.62
CA LEU A 61 -2.68 8.67 -4.28
C LEU A 61 -2.04 8.07 -5.54
N ARG A 62 -2.83 7.80 -6.59
CA ARG A 62 -2.33 7.32 -7.89
C ARG A 62 -1.23 8.18 -8.52
N LYS A 63 -1.20 9.48 -8.26
CA LYS A 63 -0.23 10.41 -8.84
C LYS A 63 1.03 10.59 -7.98
N SER A 64 1.04 10.08 -6.76
CA SER A 64 2.08 10.41 -5.78
C SER A 64 2.47 9.26 -4.86
N SER A 65 2.08 8.02 -5.15
CA SER A 65 2.42 6.86 -4.33
C SER A 65 3.04 5.73 -5.15
N MET A 66 3.72 4.86 -4.41
CA MET A 66 4.05 3.51 -4.83
C MET A 66 3.56 2.54 -3.76
N THR A 67 3.27 1.30 -4.15
CA THR A 67 2.94 0.22 -3.22
C THR A 67 3.82 -0.96 -3.52
N ILE A 68 4.50 -1.43 -2.49
CA ILE A 68 5.44 -2.53 -2.55
C ILE A 68 4.99 -3.59 -1.55
N CYS A 69 5.01 -4.85 -1.97
CA CYS A 69 4.79 -6.00 -1.10
C CYS A 69 6.12 -6.71 -0.88
N THR A 70 6.61 -6.72 0.36
CA THR A 70 7.85 -7.41 0.74
C THR A 70 7.55 -8.74 1.42
N GLY A 71 8.31 -9.78 1.10
CA GLY A 71 8.35 -11.05 1.82
C GLY A 71 9.24 -11.00 3.07
N ASP A 72 9.57 -12.18 3.60
CA ASP A 72 10.39 -12.30 4.82
C ASP A 72 11.85 -11.85 4.62
N SER A 73 12.33 -11.82 3.37
CA SER A 73 13.66 -11.30 3.02
C SER A 73 13.67 -9.79 2.72
N GLY A 74 12.57 -9.08 2.98
CA GLY A 74 12.51 -7.62 2.87
C GLY A 74 12.71 -7.13 1.43
N TRP A 75 13.71 -6.27 1.21
CA TRP A 75 14.00 -5.67 -0.10
C TRP A 75 14.68 -6.62 -1.10
N ASP A 76 15.13 -7.79 -0.64
CA ASP A 76 15.65 -8.84 -1.53
C ASP A 76 14.51 -9.70 -2.13
N ASP A 77 13.27 -9.48 -1.66
CA ASP A 77 12.09 -10.27 -2.01
C ASP A 77 10.85 -9.37 -2.00
N TYR A 78 10.66 -8.61 -3.09
CA TYR A 78 9.57 -7.66 -3.21
C TYR A 78 8.87 -7.68 -4.56
N LEU A 79 7.59 -7.27 -4.54
CA LEU A 79 6.78 -6.96 -5.70
C LEU A 79 6.40 -5.48 -5.70
N VAL A 80 6.49 -4.83 -6.85
CA VAL A 80 5.93 -3.51 -7.11
C VAL A 80 4.48 -3.68 -7.56
N LEU A 81 3.55 -3.47 -6.63
CA LEU A 81 2.11 -3.61 -6.90
C LEU A 81 1.50 -2.36 -7.56
N TYR A 82 2.10 -1.20 -7.32
CA TYR A 82 1.69 0.06 -7.93
C TYR A 82 2.83 1.06 -7.95
N HIS A 83 2.90 1.86 -9.02
CA HIS A 83 3.82 2.98 -9.11
C HIS A 83 3.17 4.16 -9.87
N PHE A 84 3.40 5.39 -9.40
CA PHE A 84 2.84 6.59 -10.03
C PHE A 84 3.46 6.90 -11.40
N ASN A 85 4.73 6.55 -11.62
CA ASN A 85 5.38 6.62 -12.93
C ASN A 85 4.95 5.38 -13.75
N PRO A 86 4.23 5.55 -14.87
CA PRO A 86 3.76 4.44 -15.71
C PRO A 86 4.87 3.73 -16.48
N GLU A 87 6.09 4.27 -16.51
CA GLU A 87 7.25 3.61 -17.12
C GLU A 87 7.86 2.52 -16.22
N VAL A 88 7.46 2.47 -14.94
CA VAL A 88 7.88 1.42 -14.00
C VAL A 88 6.97 0.21 -14.18
N GLU A 89 7.58 -0.94 -14.46
CA GLU A 89 6.87 -2.22 -14.55
C GLU A 89 6.30 -2.61 -13.18
N ILE A 90 5.11 -3.20 -13.20
CA ILE A 90 4.41 -3.68 -12.00
C ILE A 90 4.31 -5.19 -12.05
N ASP A 91 4.39 -5.82 -10.89
CA ASP A 91 4.33 -7.27 -10.73
C ASP A 91 2.90 -7.72 -10.41
N ALA A 92 2.59 -8.99 -10.69
CA ALA A 92 1.35 -9.59 -10.21
C ALA A 92 1.54 -10.12 -8.78
N ILE A 93 0.52 -9.95 -7.93
CA ILE A 93 0.63 -10.29 -6.50
C ILE A 93 0.81 -11.79 -6.17
N ASP A 94 0.68 -12.64 -7.19
CA ASP A 94 0.83 -14.09 -7.11
C ASP A 94 2.25 -14.56 -7.50
N GLU A 95 3.19 -13.64 -7.74
CA GLU A 95 4.54 -13.93 -8.28
C GLU A 95 5.64 -14.15 -7.22
N LEU A 96 5.28 -14.29 -5.94
CA LEU A 96 6.18 -14.59 -4.81
C LEU A 96 6.04 -16.02 -4.28
#